data_AF-A0AAE3SFT4-F1
#
_entry.id   AF-A0AAE3SFT4-F1
#
_cell.length_a   1.000
_cell.length_b   1.000
_cell.length_c   1.000
_cell.angle_alpha   90.00
_cell.angle_beta   90.00
_cell.angle_gamma   90.00
#
_symmetry.space_group_name_H-M   'P 1'
#
loop_
_entity.id
_entity.type
_entity.pdbx_description
1 polymer ?
#
loop_
_entity_poly.entity_id
_entity_poly.type
_entity_poly.pdbx_seq_one_letter_code
_entity_poly.pdbx_strand_id
1 'polypeptide(L)'
;MRTFKFKQLELEQDKSWFQRTFASKHFVKTLIYSLLGALIGFAVFYFSDSRDAGVLWNEEALNNVFWGIALGVFVTNSPCARGRC
;
A
#
# COMPACT_ATOMS: atom_id res chain seq x y z
N MET A 1 -39.72 11.58 23.80
CA MET A 1 -38.62 11.94 22.88
C MET A 1 -37.43 11.03 23.17
N ARG A 2 -37.04 10.14 22.25
CA ARG A 2 -35.83 9.32 22.40
C ARG A 2 -34.65 10.13 21.85
N THR A 3 -33.72 10.48 22.73
CA THR A 3 -32.48 11.17 22.35
C THR A 3 -31.56 10.16 21.64
N PHE A 4 -31.33 10.35 20.36
CA PHE A 4 -30.28 9.65 19.64
C PHE A 4 -28.94 10.16 20.18
N LYS A 5 -28.30 9.38 21.07
CA LYS A 5 -26.89 9.61 21.39
C LYS A 5 -26.07 9.05 20.24
N PHE A 6 -25.66 9.91 19.31
CA PHE A 6 -24.63 9.56 18.34
C PHE A 6 -23.43 9.05 19.14
N LYS A 7 -23.03 7.80 18.88
CA LYS A 7 -21.74 7.30 19.33
C LYS A 7 -20.73 8.22 18.66
N GLN A 8 -20.08 9.11 19.41
CA GLN A 8 -18.90 9.79 18.89
C GLN A 8 -17.96 8.65 18.55
N LEU A 9 -17.85 8.31 17.25
CA LEU A 9 -16.74 7.49 16.79
C LEU A 9 -15.51 8.21 17.30
N GLU A 10 -14.59 7.45 17.91
CA GLU A 10 -13.27 7.88 18.32
C GLU A 10 -12.54 8.54 17.14
N LEU A 11 -12.89 9.78 16.85
CA LEU A 11 -12.05 10.77 16.20
C LEU A 11 -11.08 11.22 17.29
N GLU A 12 -10.30 10.26 17.78
CA GLU A 12 -9.16 10.52 18.65
C GLU A 12 -8.32 11.57 17.92
N GLN A 13 -8.17 12.72 18.57
CA GLN A 13 -7.58 13.92 18.00
C GLN A 13 -6.17 13.64 17.49
N ASP A 14 -5.84 14.31 16.38
CA ASP A 14 -4.51 14.80 16.04
C ASP A 14 -3.36 13.79 15.92
N LYS A 15 -3.48 12.86 14.96
CA LYS A 15 -2.28 12.43 14.22
C LYS A 15 -2.47 12.70 12.74
N SER A 16 -1.46 13.35 12.15
CA SER A 16 -1.40 13.61 10.70
C SER A 16 -1.75 12.34 9.93
N TRP A 17 -2.55 12.46 8.87
CA TRP A 17 -2.94 11.34 8.00
C TRP A 17 -1.74 10.50 7.56
N PHE A 18 -0.58 11.14 7.42
CA PHE A 18 0.71 10.49 7.19
C PHE A 18 1.11 9.57 8.35
N GLN A 19 1.20 10.07 9.57
CA GLN A 19 1.56 9.27 10.75
C GLN A 19 0.62 8.08 10.95
N ARG A 20 -0.69 8.28 10.74
CA ARG A 20 -1.69 7.21 10.89
C ARG A 20 -1.59 6.16 9.79
N THR A 21 -1.18 6.55 8.59
CA THR A 21 -1.00 5.62 7.47
C THR A 21 0.26 4.79 7.67
N PHE A 22 1.40 5.41 7.92
CA PHE A 22 2.68 4.71 8.10
C PHE A 22 2.76 3.85 9.36
N ALA A 23 2.08 4.24 10.46
CA ALA A 23 2.06 3.46 11.70
C ALA A 23 1.03 2.31 11.71
N SER A 24 0.23 2.15 10.64
CA SER A 24 -0.82 1.13 10.61
C SER A 24 -0.28 -0.26 10.28
N LYS A 25 -0.82 -1.31 10.94
CA LYS A 25 -0.52 -2.72 10.61
C LYS A 25 -0.84 -3.05 9.14
N HIS A 26 -1.82 -2.35 8.56
CA HIS A 26 -2.20 -2.48 7.15
C HIS A 26 -1.12 -1.96 6.20
N PHE A 27 -0.47 -0.84 6.52
CA PHE A 27 0.63 -0.32 5.73
C PHE A 27 1.82 -1.27 5.72
N VAL A 28 2.21 -1.77 6.89
CA VAL A 28 3.29 -2.78 7.01
C VAL A 28 2.96 -4.02 6.18
N LYS A 29 1.73 -4.55 6.29
CA LYS A 29 1.28 -5.71 5.51
C LYS A 29 1.33 -5.43 4.01
N THR A 30 0.91 -4.24 3.58
CA THR A 30 0.94 -3.83 2.17
C THR A 30 2.37 -3.74 1.66
N LEU A 31 3.28 -3.18 2.47
CA LEU A 31 4.69 -3.04 2.10
C LEU A 31 5.35 -4.43 1.95
N ILE A 32 5.08 -5.36 2.87
CA ILE A 32 5.57 -6.75 2.78
C ILE A 32 5.07 -7.43 1.51
N TYR A 33 3.77 -7.35 1.20
CA TYR A 33 3.25 -7.98 -0.03
C TYR A 33 3.72 -7.30 -1.30
N SER A 34 3.91 -5.99 -1.28
CA SER A 34 4.48 -5.26 -2.42
C SER A 34 5.91 -5.72 -2.68
N LEU A 35 6.69 -5.92 -1.62
CA LEU A 35 8.07 -6.41 -1.70
C LEU A 35 8.11 -7.87 -2.18
N LEU A 36 7.21 -8.73 -1.67
CA LEU A 36 7.07 -10.10 -2.14
C LEU A 36 6.68 -10.15 -3.62
N GLY A 37 5.72 -9.34 -4.05
CA GLY A 37 5.31 -9.26 -5.46
C GLY A 37 6.46 -8.81 -6.36
N ALA A 38 7.23 -7.81 -5.95
CA ALA A 38 8.41 -7.35 -6.67
C ALA A 38 9.49 -8.44 -6.76
N LEU A 39 9.78 -9.16 -5.67
CA LEU A 39 10.76 -10.26 -5.66
C LEU A 39 10.31 -11.43 -6.53
N ILE A 40 9.04 -11.80 -6.49
CA ILE A 40 8.47 -12.86 -7.33
C ILE A 40 8.54 -12.44 -8.80
N GLY A 41 8.14 -11.21 -9.13
CA GLY A 41 8.25 -10.68 -10.49
C GLY A 41 9.69 -10.68 -11.00
N PHE A 42 10.64 -10.27 -10.16
CA PHE A 42 12.07 -10.32 -10.46
C PHE A 42 12.54 -11.77 -10.69
N ALA A 43 12.19 -12.70 -9.80
CA ALA A 43 12.59 -14.10 -9.95
C ALA A 43 12.01 -14.71 -11.23
N VAL A 44 10.73 -14.47 -11.52
CA VAL A 44 10.09 -14.93 -12.76
C VAL A 44 10.81 -14.35 -13.97
N PHE A 45 11.10 -13.05 -13.99
CA PHE A 45 11.81 -12.43 -15.11
C PHE A 45 13.23 -13.00 -15.27
N TYR A 46 13.98 -13.12 -14.19
CA TYR A 46 15.35 -13.65 -14.20
C TYR A 46 15.45 -15.09 -14.72
N PHE A 47 14.46 -15.95 -14.40
CA PHE A 47 14.45 -17.34 -14.86
C PHE A 47 13.76 -17.54 -16.21
N SER A 48 12.88 -16.63 -16.65
CA SER A 48 12.09 -16.80 -17.89
C SER A 48 12.62 -16.03 -19.08
N ASP A 49 13.23 -14.86 -18.86
CA ASP A 49 13.74 -14.01 -19.91
C ASP A 49 15.25 -14.14 -19.99
N SER A 50 15.80 -14.53 -21.16
CA SER A 50 17.26 -14.59 -21.38
C SER A 50 17.88 -13.21 -21.58
N ARG A 51 17.19 -12.16 -21.14
CA ARG A 51 17.56 -10.76 -21.29
C ARG A 51 18.36 -10.27 -20.09
N ASP A 52 19.13 -9.23 -20.32
CA ASP A 52 19.91 -8.58 -19.28
C ASP A 52 18.98 -8.03 -18.19
N ALA A 53 19.28 -8.35 -16.94
CA ALA A 53 18.57 -7.83 -15.77
C ALA A 53 18.61 -6.29 -15.70
N GLY A 54 19.53 -5.64 -16.42
CA GLY A 54 19.58 -4.19 -16.60
C GLY A 54 18.27 -3.57 -17.16
N VAL A 55 17.46 -4.33 -17.90
CA VAL A 55 16.16 -3.85 -18.41
C VAL A 55 15.18 -3.56 -17.27
N LEU A 56 15.26 -4.30 -16.15
CA LEU A 56 14.42 -4.07 -14.97
C LEU A 56 14.80 -2.82 -14.18
N TRP A 57 16.02 -2.31 -14.39
CA TRP A 57 16.54 -1.11 -13.72
C TRP A 57 16.34 0.17 -14.54
N ASN A 58 15.65 0.09 -15.68
CA ASN A 58 15.33 1.29 -16.46
C ASN A 58 14.31 2.18 -15.71
N GLU A 59 14.30 3.47 -16.05
CA GLU A 59 13.45 4.48 -15.41
C GLU A 59 11.94 4.18 -15.56
N GLU A 60 11.51 3.71 -16.72
CA GLU A 60 10.12 3.33 -17.01
C GLU A 60 9.67 2.10 -16.19
N ALA A 61 10.51 1.07 -16.09
CA ALA A 61 10.26 -0.11 -15.27
C ALA A 61 10.15 0.25 -13.78
N LEU A 62 11.09 1.06 -13.28
CA LEU A 62 11.06 1.56 -11.91
C LEU A 62 9.83 2.46 -11.65
N ASN A 63 9.45 3.32 -12.60
CA ASN A 63 8.23 4.13 -12.50
C ASN A 63 6.97 3.27 -12.42
N ASN A 64 6.87 2.22 -13.23
CA ASN A 64 5.72 1.31 -13.19
C ASN A 64 5.64 0.56 -11.86
N VAL A 65 6.76 0.08 -11.33
CA VAL A 65 6.83 -0.54 -10.00
C VAL A 65 6.41 0.46 -8.92
N PHE A 66 6.95 1.68 -8.97
CA PHE A 66 6.61 2.74 -8.03
C PHE A 66 5.11 3.07 -8.04
N TRP A 67 4.52 3.26 -9.22
CA TRP A 67 3.09 3.51 -9.36
C TRP A 67 2.24 2.35 -8.88
N GLY A 68 2.64 1.11 -9.18
CA GLY A 68 1.97 -0.09 -8.66
C GLY A 68 1.96 -0.13 -7.14
N ILE A 69 3.09 0.17 -6.50
CA ILE A 69 3.20 0.24 -5.03
C ILE A 69 2.36 1.39 -4.47
N ALA A 70 2.42 2.58 -5.09
CA ALA A 70 1.66 3.75 -4.65
C ALA A 70 0.15 3.49 -4.69
N LEU A 71 -0.35 2.90 -5.77
CA LEU A 71 -1.75 2.48 -5.89
C LEU A 71 -2.11 1.42 -4.86
N GLY A 72 -1.26 0.40 -4.68
CA GLY A 72 -1.46 -0.63 -3.66
C GLY A 72 -1.60 -0.03 -2.26
N VAL A 73 -0.69 0.87 -1.88
CA VAL A 73 -0.72 1.60 -0.61
C VAL A 73 -2.00 2.43 -0.48
N PHE A 74 -2.37 3.19 -1.51
CA PHE A 74 -3.57 4.02 -1.49
C PHE A 74 -4.84 3.19 -1.28
N VAL A 75 -4.99 2.09 -2.02
CA VAL A 75 -6.17 1.23 -1.93
C VAL A 75 -6.27 0.55 -0.56
N THR A 76 -5.19 -0.08 -0.08
CA THR A 76 -5.21 -0.86 1.17
C THR A 76 -5.23 0.01 2.43
N ASN A 77 -4.80 1.28 2.33
CA ASN A 77 -4.80 2.23 3.45
C ASN A 77 -5.91 3.29 3.35
N SER A 78 -6.80 3.17 2.37
CA SER A 78 -8.00 3.99 2.31
C SER A 78 -8.83 3.85 3.59
N PRO A 79 -9.57 4.90 4.01
CA PRO A 79 -10.49 4.80 5.15
C PRO A 79 -11.54 3.70 4.96
N CYS A 80 -11.93 3.43 3.71
CA CYS A 80 -12.86 2.36 3.37
C CYS A 80 -12.30 0.95 3.52
N ALA A 81 -11.05 0.70 3.17
CA ALA A 81 -10.40 -0.59 3.42
C ALA A 81 -10.26 -0.93 4.91
N ARG A 82 -10.49 0.05 5.80
CA ARG A 82 -10.42 -0.09 7.26
C ARG A 82 -11.81 -0.17 7.92
N GLY A 83 -12.89 -0.34 7.14
CA GLY A 83 -14.26 -0.41 7.65
C GLY A 83 -14.74 0.90 8.30
N ARG A 84 -14.23 2.03 7.82
CA ARG A 84 -14.58 3.38 8.29
C ARG A 84 -15.22 4.26 7.21
N CYS A 85 -15.80 3.65 6.19
CA CYS A 85 -16.99 4.21 5.55
C CYS A 85 -18.23 3.61 6.23
#